data_AF-A0A3N5DIX0-F1
#
_entry.id   AF-A0A3N5DIX0-F1
#
_cell.length_a   1.000
_cell.length_b   1.000
_cell.length_c   1.000
_cell.angle_alpha   90.00
_cell.angle_beta   90.00
_cell.angle_gamma   90.00
#
_symmetry.space_group_name_H-M   'P 1'
#
loop_
_entity.id
_entity.type
_entity.pdbx_description
1 polymer ?
#
loop_
_entity_poly.entity_id
_entity_poly.type
_entity_poly.pdbx_seq_one_letter_code
_entity_poly.pdbx_strand_id
1 'polypeptide(L)'
;MRFFYDVAGVPVHSVLLMPTREEALSYPKGDIKLAFCHRCGFIWNSVFDPSVHEYSSRYEETQGFSSTFSAFHKALAQRLVDQYDLHGKTLIEI
;
A
#
# COMPACT_ATOMS: atom_id res chain seq x y z
N MET A 1 0.90 -7.62 -23.53
CA MET A 1 0.83 -7.81 -22.06
C MET A 1 1.28 -9.22 -21.75
N ARG A 2 2.10 -9.43 -20.72
CA ARG A 2 2.59 -10.76 -20.34
C ARG A 2 2.29 -11.02 -18.87
N PHE A 3 1.59 -12.09 -18.56
CA PHE A 3 1.44 -12.59 -17.19
C PHE A 3 2.71 -13.33 -16.78
N PHE A 4 3.13 -13.14 -15.53
CA PHE A 4 4.37 -13.77 -15.04
C PHE A 4 4.28 -14.28 -13.59
N TYR A 5 3.20 -13.96 -12.87
CA TYR A 5 2.99 -14.41 -11.50
C TYR A 5 1.48 -14.62 -11.27
N ASP A 6 1.13 -15.74 -10.63
CA ASP A 6 -0.24 -16.10 -10.26
C ASP A 6 -0.22 -16.78 -8.89
N VAL A 7 -1.02 -16.27 -7.94
CA VAL A 7 -1.30 -16.89 -6.65
C VAL A 7 -2.77 -16.71 -6.32
N ALA A 8 -3.44 -17.83 -5.99
CA ALA A 8 -4.85 -17.84 -5.66
C ALA A 8 -5.11 -17.74 -4.15
N GLY A 9 -6.27 -17.20 -3.78
CA GLY A 9 -6.79 -17.28 -2.42
C GLY A 9 -5.96 -16.55 -1.34
N VAL A 10 -5.42 -15.39 -1.68
CA VAL A 10 -4.65 -14.53 -0.76
C VAL A 10 -5.62 -13.62 0.02
N PRO A 11 -5.47 -13.45 1.35
CA PRO A 11 -6.26 -12.47 2.09
C PRO A 11 -6.17 -11.09 1.45
N VAL A 12 -7.30 -10.40 1.28
CA VAL A 12 -7.32 -9.11 0.59
C VAL A 12 -6.66 -7.97 1.39
N HIS A 13 -6.43 -8.18 2.69
CA HIS A 13 -5.66 -7.29 3.57
C HIS A 13 -4.67 -8.07 4.45
N SER A 14 -3.55 -7.42 4.79
CA SER A 14 -2.49 -7.99 5.65
C SER A 14 -2.24 -7.22 6.94
N VAL A 15 -2.87 -6.06 7.14
CA VAL A 15 -2.60 -5.13 8.26
C VAL A 15 -3.89 -4.69 8.98
N LEU A 16 -5.00 -5.38 8.73
CA LEU A 16 -6.22 -5.18 9.50
C LEU A 16 -6.13 -5.99 10.80
N LEU A 17 -6.39 -5.32 11.92
CA LEU A 17 -6.48 -5.95 13.24
C LEU A 17 -7.79 -6.73 13.34
N MET A 18 -7.68 -8.06 13.36
CA MET A 18 -8.82 -8.97 13.52
C MET A 18 -9.02 -9.27 15.01
N PRO A 19 -10.19 -8.96 15.60
CA PRO A 19 -10.45 -9.18 17.03
C PRO A 19 -10.63 -10.65 17.39
N THR A 20 -10.98 -11.51 16.42
CA THR A 20 -11.20 -12.94 16.64
C THR A 20 -10.50 -13.80 15.60
N ARG A 21 -10.19 -15.04 15.97
CA ARG A 21 -9.59 -16.03 15.06
C ARG A 21 -10.56 -16.40 13.94
N GLU A 22 -11.84 -16.50 14.25
CA GLU A 22 -12.91 -16.85 13.32
C GLU A 22 -13.04 -15.79 12.23
N GLU A 23 -12.98 -14.50 12.59
CA GLU A 23 -12.97 -13.39 11.63
C GLU A 23 -11.71 -13.43 10.76
N ALA A 24 -10.53 -13.64 11.35
CA ALA A 24 -9.29 -13.74 10.59
C ALA A 24 -9.30 -14.90 9.58
N LEU A 25 -9.86 -16.05 9.94
CA LEU A 25 -9.92 -17.23 9.07
C LEU A 25 -10.98 -17.12 7.97
N SER A 26 -12.08 -16.40 8.23
CA SER A 26 -13.16 -16.17 7.27
C SER A 26 -12.99 -14.89 6.44
N TYR A 27 -11.92 -14.12 6.70
CA TYR A 27 -11.67 -12.86 5.99
C TYR A 27 -11.58 -13.07 4.47
N PRO A 28 -12.13 -12.15 3.65
CA PRO A 28 -12.16 -12.31 2.21
C PRO A 28 -10.78 -12.56 1.61
N LYS A 29 -10.77 -13.38 0.57
CA LYS A 29 -9.59 -13.73 -0.21
C LYS A 29 -9.81 -13.39 -1.68
N GLY A 30 -8.75 -13.00 -2.36
CA GLY A 30 -8.72 -12.75 -3.79
C GLY A 30 -7.49 -13.36 -4.43
N ASP A 31 -7.49 -13.38 -5.76
CA ASP A 31 -6.35 -13.84 -6.54
C ASP A 31 -5.40 -12.68 -6.85
N ILE A 32 -4.11 -12.98 -6.99
CA ILE A 32 -3.09 -12.04 -7.45
C ILE A 32 -2.56 -12.54 -8.79
N LYS A 33 -2.77 -11.76 -9.86
CA LYS A 33 -2.19 -12.05 -11.19
C LYS A 33 -1.40 -10.85 -11.67
N LEU A 34 -0.06 -10.95 -11.63
CA LEU A 34 0.78 -9.84 -12.07
C LEU A 34 1.01 -9.89 -13.58
N ALA A 35 0.72 -8.76 -14.22
CA ALA A 35 0.95 -8.54 -15.63
C ALA A 35 2.03 -7.47 -15.84
N PHE A 36 2.85 -7.65 -16.88
CA PHE A 36 3.85 -6.68 -17.32
C PHE A 36 3.46 -6.06 -18.66
N CYS A 37 3.57 -4.73 -18.75
CA CYS A 37 3.35 -3.98 -19.98
C CYS A 37 4.68 -3.73 -20.71
N HIS A 38 4.88 -4.39 -21.85
CA HIS A 38 6.08 -4.19 -22.68
C HIS A 38 6.22 -2.80 -23.30
N ARG A 39 5.16 -1.99 -23.30
CA ARG A 39 5.18 -0.64 -23.87
C ARG A 39 5.69 0.41 -22.88
N CYS A 40 5.34 0.31 -21.60
CA CYS A 40 5.68 1.32 -20.58
C CYS A 40 6.43 0.77 -19.36
N GLY A 41 6.61 -0.55 -19.25
CA GLY A 41 7.31 -1.18 -18.12
C GLY A 41 6.46 -1.40 -16.86
N PHE A 42 5.19 -0.98 -16.85
CA PHE A 42 4.34 -1.08 -15.66
C PHE A 42 4.01 -2.54 -15.30
N ILE A 43 4.04 -2.84 -14.00
CA ILE A 43 3.61 -4.10 -13.39
C ILE A 43 2.38 -3.83 -12.52
N TRP A 44 1.32 -4.61 -12.68
CA TRP A 44 0.10 -4.47 -11.88
C TRP A 44 -0.60 -5.80 -11.65
N ASN A 45 -1.45 -5.86 -10.62
CA ASN A 45 -2.41 -6.95 -10.46
C ASN A 45 -3.56 -6.79 -11.46
N SER A 46 -3.62 -7.63 -12.49
CA SER A 46 -4.61 -7.55 -13.57
C SER A 46 -6.02 -7.95 -13.16
N VAL A 47 -6.16 -8.59 -12.00
CA VAL A 47 -7.44 -9.00 -11.41
C VAL A 47 -7.75 -8.22 -10.13
N PHE A 48 -7.17 -7.01 -10.01
CA PHE A 48 -7.44 -6.13 -8.88
C PHE A 48 -8.92 -5.74 -8.81
N ASP A 49 -9.51 -5.92 -7.64
CA ASP A 49 -10.86 -5.49 -7.33
C ASP A 49 -10.80 -4.39 -6.25
N PRO A 50 -11.16 -3.13 -6.57
CA PRO A 50 -11.19 -2.05 -5.58
C PRO A 50 -12.33 -2.20 -4.56
N SER A 51 -13.38 -2.97 -4.87
CA SER A 51 -14.57 -3.06 -4.01
C SER A 51 -14.35 -3.84 -2.72
N VAL A 52 -13.26 -4.62 -2.65
CA VAL A 52 -12.90 -5.44 -1.48
C VAL A 52 -11.89 -4.75 -0.56
N HIS A 53 -11.43 -3.54 -0.89
CA HIS A 53 -10.54 -2.78 -0.02
C HIS A 53 -11.31 -2.10 1.13
N GLU A 54 -10.81 -2.31 2.34
CA GLU A 54 -11.30 -1.74 3.58
C GLU A 54 -10.22 -0.84 4.20
N TYR A 55 -10.39 0.47 4.04
CA TYR A 55 -9.69 1.48 4.83
C TYR A 55 -10.59 1.88 6.00
N SER A 56 -10.38 1.26 7.15
CA SER A 56 -11.15 1.49 8.38
C SER A 56 -10.21 1.76 9.55
N SER A 57 -10.77 2.11 10.72
CA SER A 57 -9.98 2.27 11.95
C SER A 57 -9.29 0.99 12.44
N ARG A 58 -9.55 -0.16 11.79
CA ARG A 58 -8.88 -1.44 12.05
C ARG A 58 -7.58 -1.60 11.26
N TYR A 59 -7.36 -0.74 10.27
CA TYR A 59 -6.15 -0.67 9.47
C TYR A 59 -5.03 -0.12 10.34
N GLU A 60 -4.03 -0.96 10.61
CA GLU A 60 -2.90 -0.64 11.48
C GLU A 60 -1.58 -0.96 10.76
N GLU A 61 -1.11 0.05 10.06
CA GLU A 61 0.09 0.07 9.25
C GLU A 61 1.11 1.09 9.77
N THR A 62 0.96 1.58 11.01
CA THR A 62 1.81 2.66 11.52
C THR A 62 3.29 2.29 11.47
N GLN A 63 4.06 3.12 10.79
CA GLN A 63 5.52 3.01 10.72
C GLN A 63 6.20 4.04 11.63
N GLY A 64 5.44 4.81 12.42
CA GLY A 64 5.94 5.91 13.25
C GLY A 64 6.94 5.49 14.32
N PHE A 65 6.93 4.22 14.75
CA PHE A 65 7.89 3.69 15.71
C PHE A 65 9.20 3.21 15.07
N SER A 66 9.28 3.17 13.73
CA SER A 66 10.51 2.82 13.03
C SER A 66 11.43 4.05 12.94
N SER A 67 12.60 3.96 13.59
CA SER A 67 13.63 5.00 13.50
C SER A 67 14.12 5.18 12.06
N THR A 68 14.23 4.10 11.29
CA THR A 68 14.57 4.12 9.86
C THR A 68 13.53 4.90 9.05
N PHE A 69 12.24 4.61 9.26
CA PHE A 69 11.17 5.29 8.54
C PHE A 69 11.08 6.78 8.91
N SER A 70 11.26 7.09 10.19
CA SER A 70 11.30 8.46 10.70
C SER A 70 12.46 9.26 10.12
N ALA A 71 13.65 8.64 10.01
CA ALA A 71 14.81 9.27 9.38
C ALA A 71 14.56 9.53 7.89
N PHE A 72 13.98 8.57 7.17
CA PHE A 72 13.59 8.74 5.77
C PHE A 72 12.59 9.89 5.58
N HIS A 73 11.54 9.97 6.40
CA HIS A 73 10.53 11.04 6.31
C HIS A 73 11.12 12.43 6.52
N LYS A 74 11.98 12.58 7.54
CA LYS A 74 12.68 13.86 7.79
C LYS A 74 13.57 14.25 6.62
N ALA A 75 14.33 13.31 6.06
CA ALA A 75 15.18 13.56 4.91
C ALA A 75 14.38 13.91 3.65
N LEU A 76 13.25 13.23 3.41
CA LEU A 76 12.34 13.55 2.30
C LEU A 76 11.77 14.96 2.44
N ALA A 77 11.25 15.31 3.62
CA ALA A 77 10.69 16.63 3.89
C ALA A 77 11.74 17.73 3.70
N GLN A 78 12.94 17.57 4.28
CA GLN A 78 14.02 18.54 4.14
C GLN A 78 14.40 18.74 2.67
N ARG A 79 14.58 17.65 1.91
CA ARG A 79 14.91 17.71 0.48
C ARG A 79 13.84 18.45 -0.32
N LEU A 80 12.56 18.24 -0.04
CA LEU A 80 11.47 18.92 -0.74
C LEU A 80 11.41 20.41 -0.38
N VAL A 81 11.61 20.76 0.90
CA VAL A 81 11.68 22.16 1.34
C VAL A 81 12.84 22.88 0.66
N ASP A 82 14.04 22.30 0.67
CA ASP A 82 15.24 22.90 0.08
C ASP A 82 15.11 23.05 -1.45
N GLN A 83 14.52 22.06 -2.11
CA GLN A 83 14.41 22.03 -3.57
C GLN A 83 13.32 22.98 -4.11
N TYR A 84 12.24 23.19 -3.35
CA TYR A 84 11.04 23.89 -3.85
C TYR A 84 10.63 25.12 -3.02
N ASP A 85 11.44 25.50 -2.03
CA ASP A 85 11.18 26.63 -1.12
C ASP A 85 9.76 26.58 -0.53
N LEU A 86 9.44 25.46 0.14
CA LEU A 86 8.07 25.17 0.59
C LEU A 86 7.64 25.95 1.84
N HIS A 87 8.46 26.90 2.32
CA HIS A 87 8.14 27.71 3.49
C HIS A 87 6.87 28.54 3.26
N GLY A 88 5.96 28.50 4.25
CA GLY A 88 4.69 29.24 4.22
C GLY A 88 3.67 28.77 3.19
N LYS A 89 3.91 27.63 2.52
CA LYS A 89 2.96 27.06 1.54
C LYS A 89 1.99 26.09 2.20
N THR A 90 0.84 25.88 1.57
CA THR A 90 -0.09 24.81 1.90
C THR A 90 0.34 23.52 1.22
N LEU A 91 0.49 22.44 1.99
CA LEU A 91 0.85 21.11 1.49
C LEU A 91 -0.34 20.17 1.64
N ILE A 92 -0.57 19.32 0.63
CA ILE A 92 -1.59 18.27 0.63
C ILE A 92 -0.86 16.93 0.46
N GLU A 93 -1.14 15.99 1.36
CA GLU A 93 -0.74 14.59 1.28
C GLU A 93 -2.00 13.75 1.00
N ILE A 94 -1.88 12.75 0.13
CA ILE A 94 -2.99 11.88 -0.33
C ILE A 94 -2.86 10.52 0.35
#